data_AF-A0A4U7E262-F1
#
_entry.id   AF-A0A4U7E262-F1
#
_cell.length_a   1.000
_cell.length_b   1.000
_cell.length_c   1.000
_cell.angle_alpha   90.00
_cell.angle_beta   90.00
_cell.angle_gamma   90.00
#
_symmetry.space_group_name_H-M   'P 1'
#
loop_
_entity.id
_entity.type
_entity.pdbx_description
1 polymer ?
#
loop_
_entity_poly.entity_id
_entity_poly.type
_entity_poly.pdbx_seq_one_letter_code
_entity_poly.pdbx_strand_id
1 'polypeptide(L)'
;MRLPETRDLFARKLQFPAPRSEVLETVGDTELSPPDGESTTIRAVIDRSEVETFDSADDLYDTLMMLVGAQFIGRRYYDDRGGMPGDEENEVSF
;
A
#
# COMPACT_ATOMS: atom_id res chain seq x y z
N MET A 1 0.39 -10.90 3.55
CA MET A 1 1.08 -10.48 2.31
C MET A 1 1.42 -8.99 2.39
N ARG A 2 2.54 -8.53 1.84
CA ARG A 2 2.88 -7.10 1.76
C ARG A 2 2.12 -6.45 0.61
N LEU A 3 1.85 -5.15 0.72
CA LEU A 3 1.10 -4.43 -0.31
C LEU A 3 1.72 -4.49 -1.71
N PRO A 4 3.03 -4.25 -1.92
CA PRO A 4 3.60 -4.30 -3.27
C PRO A 4 3.42 -5.66 -3.97
N GLU A 5 3.28 -6.73 -3.20
CA GLU A 5 3.08 -8.09 -3.72
C GLU A 5 1.64 -8.32 -4.23
N THR A 6 0.67 -7.50 -3.81
CA THR A 6 -0.73 -7.66 -4.23
C THR A 6 -0.92 -7.33 -5.71
N ARG A 7 -0.14 -6.41 -6.28
CA ARG A 7 -0.19 -6.09 -7.72
C ARG A 7 0.12 -7.32 -8.58
N ASP A 8 1.17 -8.06 -8.23
CA ASP A 8 1.53 -9.30 -8.92
C ASP A 8 0.49 -10.39 -8.69
N LEU A 9 -0.06 -10.50 -7.48
CA LEU A 9 -1.18 -11.39 -7.19
C LEU A 9 -2.38 -11.10 -8.11
N PHE A 10 -2.79 -9.84 -8.23
CA PHE A 10 -3.91 -9.43 -9.07
C PHE A 10 -3.67 -9.78 -10.54
N ALA A 11 -2.50 -9.43 -11.07
CA ALA A 11 -2.15 -9.73 -12.46
C ALA A 11 -2.11 -11.24 -12.78
N ARG A 12 -1.83 -12.09 -11.78
CA ARG A 12 -1.76 -13.55 -11.96
C ARG A 12 -3.08 -14.26 -11.73
N LYS A 13 -3.93 -13.73 -10.85
CA LYS A 13 -5.13 -14.43 -10.37
C LYS A 13 -6.42 -13.96 -11.04
N LEU A 14 -6.43 -12.75 -11.57
CA LEU A 14 -7.61 -12.12 -12.15
C LEU A 14 -7.43 -11.92 -13.65
N GLN A 15 -8.55 -11.91 -14.37
CA GLN A 15 -8.63 -11.46 -15.75
C GLN A 15 -9.31 -10.10 -15.78
N PHE A 16 -8.72 -9.15 -16.51
CA PHE A 16 -9.23 -7.80 -16.57
C PHE A 16 -9.94 -7.54 -17.91
N PRO A 17 -11.04 -6.75 -17.93
CA PRO A 17 -11.65 -6.08 -16.78
C PRO A 17 -12.34 -7.06 -15.80
N ALA A 18 -12.17 -6.83 -14.50
CA ALA A 18 -12.65 -7.71 -13.43
C ALA A 18 -13.73 -7.02 -12.58
N PRO A 19 -14.92 -7.61 -12.41
CA PRO A 19 -15.94 -7.06 -11.52
C PRO A 19 -15.52 -7.21 -10.06
N ARG A 20 -16.00 -6.29 -9.20
CA ARG A 20 -15.72 -6.31 -7.76
C ARG A 20 -16.01 -7.67 -7.13
N SER A 21 -17.11 -8.31 -7.51
CA SER A 21 -17.48 -9.64 -6.99
C SER A 21 -16.40 -10.69 -7.29
N GLU A 22 -15.87 -10.74 -8.50
CA GLU A 22 -14.83 -11.70 -8.89
C GLU A 22 -13.51 -11.44 -8.13
N VAL A 23 -13.16 -10.17 -7.94
CA VAL A 23 -12.01 -9.79 -7.10
C VAL A 23 -12.19 -10.30 -5.67
N LEU A 24 -13.37 -10.06 -5.09
CA LEU A 24 -13.68 -10.48 -3.72
C LEU A 24 -13.71 -12.01 -3.59
N GLU A 25 -14.19 -12.74 -4.58
CA GLU A 25 -14.22 -14.21 -4.58
C GLU A 25 -12.83 -14.83 -4.76
N THR A 26 -11.99 -14.24 -5.61
CA THR A 26 -10.71 -14.85 -6.01
C THR A 26 -9.56 -14.49 -5.08
N VAL A 27 -9.49 -13.23 -4.65
CA VAL A 27 -8.37 -12.71 -3.85
C VAL A 27 -8.81 -12.07 -2.52
N GLY A 28 -10.12 -11.94 -2.28
CA GLY A 28 -10.65 -11.21 -1.13
C GLY A 28 -10.24 -11.79 0.24
N ASP A 29 -10.04 -13.11 0.33
CA ASP A 29 -9.61 -13.80 1.55
C ASP A 29 -8.09 -13.65 1.85
N THR A 30 -7.36 -12.96 0.98
CA THR A 30 -5.92 -12.72 1.18
C THR A 30 -5.72 -11.70 2.30
N GLU A 31 -4.94 -12.08 3.32
CA GLU A 31 -4.55 -11.18 4.40
C GLU A 31 -3.41 -10.24 3.97
N LEU A 32 -3.60 -8.96 4.23
CA LEU A 32 -2.65 -7.86 4.11
C LEU A 32 -2.03 -7.58 5.47
N SER A 33 -0.71 -7.67 5.53
CA SER A 33 0.05 -7.48 6.77
C SER A 33 0.86 -6.19 6.65
N PRO A 34 0.47 -5.12 7.36
CA PRO A 34 1.19 -3.86 7.30
C PRO A 34 2.58 -3.98 7.95
N PRO A 35 3.50 -3.04 7.67
CA PRO A 35 4.76 -2.96 8.40
C PRO A 35 4.54 -2.58 9.88
N ASP A 36 3.49 -1.81 10.17
CA ASP A 36 3.12 -1.34 11.51
C ASP A 36 1.58 -1.37 11.63
N GLY A 37 1.02 -1.85 12.74
CA GLY A 37 -0.43 -1.93 12.95
C GLY A 37 -1.07 -3.29 12.67
N GLU A 38 -2.40 -3.30 12.56
CA GLU A 38 -3.20 -4.53 12.48
C GLU A 38 -3.35 -5.06 11.05
N SER A 39 -3.30 -6.38 10.89
CA SER A 39 -3.61 -7.05 9.62
C SER A 39 -5.05 -6.78 9.19
N THR A 40 -5.28 -6.71 7.89
CA THR A 40 -6.63 -6.62 7.30
C THR A 40 -6.73 -7.52 6.07
N THR A 41 -7.90 -7.67 5.47
CA THR A 41 -8.06 -8.47 4.23
C THR A 41 -8.30 -7.60 3.02
N ILE A 42 -7.98 -8.12 1.84
CA ILE A 42 -8.31 -7.44 0.57
C ILE A 42 -9.82 -7.18 0.50
N ARG A 43 -10.65 -8.13 0.93
CA ARG A 43 -12.10 -7.95 1.03
C ARG A 43 -12.48 -6.76 1.91
N ALA A 44 -11.96 -6.67 3.13
CA ALA A 44 -12.29 -5.56 4.04
C ALA A 44 -11.89 -4.17 3.49
N VAL A 45 -10.88 -4.12 2.61
CA VAL A 45 -10.48 -2.88 1.94
C VAL A 45 -11.39 -2.58 0.75
N ILE A 46 -11.55 -3.53 -0.17
CA ILE A 46 -12.28 -3.33 -1.43
C ILE A 46 -13.80 -3.19 -1.22
N ASP A 47 -14.36 -3.78 -0.15
CA ASP A 47 -15.78 -3.62 0.18
C ASP A 47 -16.15 -2.15 0.48
N ARG A 48 -15.17 -1.35 0.95
CA ARG A 48 -15.31 0.10 1.16
C ARG A 48 -15.24 0.92 -0.13
N SER A 49 -14.90 0.30 -1.26
CA SER A 49 -14.84 0.94 -2.56
C SER A 49 -16.22 1.00 -3.22
N GLU A 50 -16.51 2.12 -3.87
CA GLU A 50 -17.67 2.30 -4.77
C GLU A 50 -17.38 1.80 -6.20
N VAL A 51 -16.15 1.35 -6.48
CA VAL A 51 -15.76 0.84 -7.80
C VAL A 51 -16.39 -0.53 -8.05
N GLU A 52 -17.19 -0.63 -9.12
CA GLU A 52 -17.89 -1.86 -9.50
C GLU A 52 -17.05 -2.79 -10.39
N THR A 53 -16.15 -2.23 -11.20
CA THR A 53 -15.30 -2.96 -12.13
C THR A 53 -13.94 -2.30 -12.21
N PHE A 54 -12.89 -3.12 -12.20
CA PHE A 54 -11.52 -2.67 -12.33
C PHE A 54 -11.01 -2.99 -13.73
N ASP A 55 -10.45 -1.98 -14.41
CA ASP A 55 -9.97 -2.13 -15.79
C ASP A 55 -8.62 -2.85 -15.88
N SER A 56 -7.84 -2.88 -14.79
CA SER A 56 -6.50 -3.44 -14.77
C SER A 56 -6.02 -3.78 -13.36
N ALA A 57 -4.94 -4.57 -13.26
CA ALA A 57 -4.29 -4.88 -11.99
C ALA A 57 -3.73 -3.64 -11.29
N ASP A 58 -3.22 -2.64 -12.03
CA ASP A 58 -2.81 -1.35 -11.48
C ASP A 58 -4.00 -0.59 -10.90
N ASP A 59 -5.11 -0.50 -11.63
CA ASP A 59 -6.31 0.22 -11.19
C ASP A 59 -6.86 -0.36 -9.86
N LEU A 60 -6.91 -1.69 -9.75
CA LEU A 60 -7.26 -2.37 -8.51
C LEU A 60 -6.23 -2.10 -7.40
N TYR A 61 -4.94 -2.10 -7.72
CA TYR A 61 -3.87 -1.83 -6.76
C TYR A 61 -3.88 -0.38 -6.26
N ASP A 62 -4.09 0.59 -7.13
CA ASP A 62 -4.23 2.00 -6.79
C ASP A 62 -5.45 2.23 -5.91
N THR A 63 -6.59 1.62 -6.25
CA THR A 63 -7.79 1.66 -5.40
C THR A 63 -7.52 1.08 -4.02
N LEU A 64 -6.86 -0.08 -3.95
CA LEU A 64 -6.45 -0.69 -2.70
C LEU A 64 -5.54 0.27 -1.90
N MET A 65 -4.56 0.90 -2.55
CA MET A 65 -3.64 1.86 -1.95
C MET A 65 -4.33 3.12 -1.41
N MET A 66 -5.37 3.61 -2.09
CA MET A 66 -6.15 4.76 -1.62
C MET A 66 -7.01 4.44 -0.38
N LEU A 67 -7.42 3.18 -0.22
CA LEU A 67 -8.35 2.75 0.83
C LEU A 67 -7.67 2.15 2.07
N VAL A 68 -6.41 1.70 1.94
CA VAL A 68 -5.62 1.26 3.10
C VAL A 68 -5.23 2.47 3.96
N GLY A 69 -5.29 2.30 5.29
CA GLY A 69 -4.92 3.35 6.24
C GLY A 69 -3.42 3.67 6.24
N ALA A 70 -3.05 4.81 6.85
CA ALA A 70 -1.65 5.29 6.92
C ALA A 70 -0.65 4.26 7.50
N GLN A 71 -1.13 3.27 8.25
CA GLN A 71 -0.35 2.14 8.79
C GLN A 71 0.34 1.30 7.69
N PHE A 72 -0.21 1.32 6.47
CA PHE A 72 0.25 0.54 5.32
C PHE A 72 1.20 1.30 4.38
N ILE A 73 1.12 2.63 4.37
CA ILE A 73 1.93 3.50 3.51
C ILE A 73 3.34 3.69 4.12
N GLY A 74 3.55 3.20 5.35
CA GLY A 74 4.76 3.43 6.11
C GLY A 74 4.77 4.86 6.67
N ARG A 75 5.64 5.10 7.65
CA ARG A 75 5.76 6.42 8.27
C ARG A 75 6.00 7.47 7.20
N ARG A 76 5.21 8.54 7.23
CA ARG A 76 5.34 9.77 6.42
C ARG A 76 6.72 10.44 6.54
N TYR A 77 7.58 9.94 7.44
CA TYR A 77 8.98 10.30 7.52
C TYR A 77 9.77 9.53 6.47
N TYR A 78 9.82 10.09 5.27
CA TYR A 78 11.12 10.15 4.59
C TYR A 78 12.11 10.76 5.60
N ASP A 79 12.93 9.93 6.25
CA ASP A 79 14.07 10.41 7.04
C ASP A 79 15.25 10.79 6.12
N ASP A 80 15.15 10.61 4.80
CA ASP A 80 16.24 10.88 3.85
C ASP A 80 16.38 12.35 3.43
N ARG A 81 15.76 13.30 4.14
CA ARG A 81 16.03 14.74 3.96
C ARG A 81 15.99 15.50 5.28
N GLY A 82 17.11 15.50 6.02
CA GLY A 82 17.26 16.52 7.06
C GLY A 82 18.31 16.37 8.16
N GLY A 83 19.18 15.36 8.14
CA GLY A 83 20.41 15.41 8.93
C GLY A 83 21.51 16.19 8.20
N MET A 84 21.33 17.49 7.98
CA MET A 84 22.50 18.34 7.69
C MET A 84 23.40 18.28 8.92
N PRO A 85 24.72 18.01 8.82
CA PRO A 85 25.64 18.42 9.87
C PRO A 85 25.58 19.95 9.90
N GLY A 86 24.72 20.50 10.76
CA GLY A 86 24.77 21.89 11.15
C GLY A 86 26.04 22.08 11.96
N ASP A 87 26.97 22.81 11.36
CA ASP A 87 28.10 23.51 11.96
C ASP A 87 27.82 24.11 13.35
N GLU A 88 28.93 24.58 13.97
CA GLU A 88 29.05 25.50 15.12
C GLU A 88 29.41 24.81 16.46
N GLU A 89 30.56 24.98 17.15
CA GLU A 89 31.73 25.86 17.05
C GLU A 89 32.92 25.29 17.88
N ASN A 90 34.10 25.94 17.78
CA ASN A 90 35.34 25.85 18.59
C ASN A 90 36.38 24.77 18.18
N GLU A 91 37.65 25.07 17.88
CA GLU A 91 38.50 26.16 18.37
C GLU A 91 39.69 26.35 17.40
N VAL A 92 39.94 27.59 16.93
CA VAL A 92 41.20 27.97 16.28
C VAL A 92 42.19 28.37 17.38
N SER A 93 43.30 27.64 17.52
CA SER A 93 44.44 28.08 18.34
C SER A 93 45.48 28.74 17.44
N PHE A 94 45.86 29.98 17.79
CA PHE A 94 46.93 30.76 17.19
C PHE A 94 48.30 30.38 17.76
#